data_AF-A0A935ZBU8-F1
#
_entry.id   AF-A0A935ZBU8-F1
#
_cell.length_a   1.000
_cell.length_b   1.000
_cell.length_c   1.000
_cell.angle_alpha   90.00
_cell.angle_beta   90.00
_cell.angle_gamma   90.00
#
_symmetry.space_group_name_H-M   'P 1'
#
loop_
_entity.id
_entity.type
_entity.pdbx_description
1 polymer ?
#
loop_
_entity_poly.entity_id
_entity_poly.type
_entity_poly.pdbx_seq_one_letter_code
_entity_poly.pdbx_strand_id
1 'polypeptide(L)' 'MVDRDVHKRYLDYRESYEYFARGEPRMSLEEFAPLDAELRALSARDDLDDEDEVRKETLARLLYRD' A
#
# COMPACT_ATOMS: atom_id res chain seq x y z
N MET A 1 8.67 -23.45 7.60
CA MET A 1 7.54 -23.76 6.70
C MET A 1 6.30 -23.23 7.41
N VAL A 2 5.75 -22.09 6.98
CA VAL A 2 4.59 -21.50 7.66
C VAL A 2 3.38 -22.38 7.34
N ASP A 3 2.79 -22.96 8.37
CA ASP A 3 1.61 -23.79 8.28
C ASP A 3 0.46 -22.98 7.65
N ARG A 4 -0.14 -23.52 6.58
CA ARG A 4 -1.19 -22.84 5.81
C ARG A 4 -2.40 -22.51 6.68
N ASP A 5 -2.69 -23.33 7.69
CA ASP A 5 -3.83 -23.12 8.57
C ASP A 5 -3.58 -21.97 9.56
N VAL A 6 -2.32 -21.77 9.96
CA VAL A 6 -1.91 -20.63 10.79
C VAL A 6 -1.99 -19.32 10.00
N HIS A 7 -1.57 -19.34 8.73
CA HIS A 7 -1.66 -18.16 7.87
C HIS A 7 -3.12 -17.76 7.60
N LYS A 8 -4.00 -18.74 7.36
CA LYS A 8 -5.43 -18.50 7.19
C LYS A 8 -6.07 -17.88 8.43
N ARG A 9 -5.82 -18.44 9.62
CA ARG A 9 -6.33 -17.90 10.88
C ARG A 9 -5.83 -16.47 11.16
N TYR A 10 -4.60 -16.14 10.75
CA TYR A 10 -4.06 -14.79 10.87
C TYR A 10 -4.82 -13.79 9.98
N LEU A 11 -5.14 -14.18 8.74
CA LEU A 11 -5.94 -13.35 7.84
C LEU A 11 -7.38 -13.18 8.36
N ASP A 12 -8.01 -14.27 8.80
CA ASP A 12 -9.37 -14.23 9.37
C ASP A 12 -9.42 -13.35 10.64
N TYR A 13 -8.39 -13.43 11.50
CA TYR A 13 -8.24 -12.58 12.69
C TYR A 13 -8.03 -11.11 12.33
N ARG A 14 -7.19 -10.85 11.32
CA ARG A 14 -6.92 -9.50 10.80
C ARG A 14 -8.19 -8.86 10.20
N GLU A 15 -9.02 -9.65 9.53
CA GLU A 15 -10.28 -9.21 8.95
C GLU A 15 -11.35 -8.98 10.03
N SER A 16 -11.40 -9.85 11.05
CA SER A 16 -12.34 -9.75 12.17
C SER A 16 -12.03 -8.61 13.15
N TYR A 17 -10.77 -8.20 13.27
CA TYR A 17 -10.36 -7.05 14.09
C TYR A 17 -10.54 -5.71 13.35
N GLU A 18 -11.78 -5.44 12.93
CA GLU A 18 -12.27 -4.10 12.53
C GLU A 18 -12.07 -3.04 13.65
N TYR A 19 -11.72 -3.45 14.88
CA TYR A 19 -11.52 -2.58 16.03
C TYR A 19 -10.40 -1.53 15.84
N PHE A 20 -9.40 -1.80 14.99
CA PHE A 20 -8.33 -0.83 14.65
C PHE A 20 -8.59 -0.04 13.36
N ALA A 21 -9.68 -0.31 12.65
CA ALA A 21 -9.98 0.26 11.33
C ALA A 21 -11.26 1.12 11.32
N ARG A 22 -11.74 1.57 12.49
CA ARG A 22 -12.85 2.53 12.54
C ARG A 22 -12.38 3.90 12.05
N GLY A 23 -12.57 4.18 10.76
CA GLY A 23 -12.79 5.55 10.29
C GLY A 23 -12.13 5.94 8.98
N GLU A 24 -11.14 5.19 8.48
CA GLU A 24 -10.49 5.53 7.22
C GLU A 24 -10.74 4.46 6.16
N PRO A 25 -11.25 4.84 4.97
CA PRO A 25 -11.36 3.91 3.86
C PRO A 25 -9.95 3.40 3.53
N ARG A 26 -9.72 2.11 3.82
CA ARG A 26 -8.51 1.44 3.38
C ARG A 26 -8.58 1.32 1.87
N MET A 27 -7.55 1.82 1.21
CA MET A 27 -7.36 1.66 -0.23
C MET A 27 -7.53 0.18 -0.60
N SER A 28 -8.40 -0.09 -1.57
CA SER A 28 -8.59 -1.43 -2.10
C SER A 28 -7.35 -1.88 -2.87
N LEU A 29 -7.22 -3.19 -3.09
CA LEU A 29 -6.12 -3.73 -3.90
C LEU A 29 -6.13 -3.18 -5.33
N GLU A 30 -7.34 -2.93 -5.87
CA GLU A 30 -7.54 -2.37 -7.21
C GLU A 30 -7.07 -0.92 -7.31
N GLU A 31 -7.18 -0.15 -6.23
CA GLU A 31 -6.66 1.22 -6.12
C GLU A 31 -5.16 1.24 -5.84
N PHE A 32 -4.65 0.26 -5.07
CA PHE A 32 -3.23 0.16 -4.68
C PHE A 32 -2.32 -0.21 -5.87
N ALA A 33 -2.71 -1.22 -6.65
CA ALA A 33 -1.87 -1.77 -7.73
C ALA A 33 -1.38 -0.73 -8.77
N PRO A 34 -2.24 0.16 -9.33
CA PRO A 34 -1.78 1.16 -10.29
C PRO A 34 -0.87 2.22 -9.64
N LEU A 35 -1.13 2.62 -8.40
CA LEU A 35 -0.35 3.62 -7.69
C LEU A 35 1.05 3.10 -7.30
N ASP A 36 1.16 1.84 -6.89
CA ASP A 36 2.45 1.19 -6.63
C ASP A 36 3.27 1.04 -7.93
N ALA A 37 2.62 0.69 -9.05
CA ALA A 37 3.27 0.65 -10.35
C ALA A 37 3.81 2.02 -10.78
N GLU A 38 3.02 3.09 -10.58
CA GLU A 38 3.43 4.47 -10.84
C GLU A 38 4.62 4.88 -9.98
N LEU A 39 4.58 4.58 -8.67
CA LEU A 39 5.68 4.90 -7.76
C LEU A 39 6.97 4.14 -8.13
N ARG A 40 6.87 2.87 -8.54
CA ARG A 40 8.03 2.09 -9.02
C ARG A 40 8.61 2.67 -10.31
N ALA A 41 7.76 3.10 -11.25
CA ALA A 41 8.20 3.73 -12.48
C ALA A 41 8.95 5.04 -12.22
N LEU A 42 8.42 5.89 -11.34
CA LEU A 42 9.11 7.13 -10.91
C LEU A 42 10.37 6.83 -10.11
N SER A 43 10.40 5.76 -9.30
CA SER A 43 11.58 5.41 -8.51
C SER A 43 12.72 4.80 -9.31
N ALA A 44 12.44 4.27 -10.51
CA ALA A 44 13.43 3.70 -11.41
C ALA A 44 14.06 4.73 -12.36
N ARG A 45 13.55 5.97 -12.36
CA ARG A 45 14.08 7.08 -13.16
C ARG A 45 15.06 7.90 -12.34
N ASP A 46 16.20 8.22 -12.94
CA ASP A 46 17.22 9.11 -12.38
C ASP A 46 17.02 10.57 -12.83
N ASP A 47 16.06 10.82 -13.72
CA ASP A 47 15.77 12.09 -14.39
C ASP A 47 14.36 12.61 -14.04
N LEU A 48 14.04 12.66 -12.75
CA LEU A 48 12.79 13.26 -12.27
C LEU A 48 12.89 14.79 -12.32
N ASP A 49 11.83 15.43 -12.80
CA ASP A 49 11.65 16.88 -12.63
C ASP A 49 10.96 17.19 -11.29
N ASP A 50 10.83 18.48 -10.98
CA ASP A 50 10.23 18.93 -9.72
C ASP A 50 8.77 18.42 -9.55
N GLU A 51 8.02 18.24 -10.65
CA GLU A 51 6.64 17.75 -10.61
C GLU A 51 6.60 16.24 -10.34
N ASP A 52 7.48 15.48 -11.00
CA ASP A 52 7.68 14.05 -10.82
C ASP A 52 8.16 13.72 -9.40
N GLU A 53 9.04 14.53 -8.83
CA GLU A 53 9.49 14.40 -7.44
C GLU A 53 8.34 14.60 -6.45
N VAL A 54 7.53 15.66 -6.62
CA VAL A 54 6.34 15.91 -5.79
C VAL A 54 5.34 14.77 -5.92
N ARG A 55 5.15 14.23 -7.13
CA ARG A 55 4.25 13.11 -7.38
C ARG A 55 4.75 11.83 -6.69
N LYS A 56 6.05 11.54 -6.79
CA LYS A 56 6.71 10.42 -6.13
C LYS A 56 6.56 10.49 -4.61
N GLU A 57 6.79 11.64 -4.00
CA GLU A 57 6.57 11.83 -2.56
C GLU A 57 5.10 11.63 -2.16
N THR A 58 4.17 12.17 -2.96
CA THR A 58 2.73 12.03 -2.70
C THR A 58 2.30 10.56 -2.74
N LEU A 59 2.77 9.81 -3.74
CA LEU A 59 2.50 8.38 -3.86
C LEU A 59 3.12 7.58 -2.70
N ALA A 60 4.36 7.89 -2.31
CA ALA A 60 5.01 7.23 -1.19
C ALA A 60 4.24 7.43 0.12
N ARG A 61 3.78 8.66 0.39
CA ARG A 61 2.96 8.98 1.57
C ARG A 61 1.59 8.32 1.54
N LEU A 62 0.99 8.19 0.35
CA LEU A 62 -0.32 7.58 0.17
C LEU A 62 -0.28 6.06 0.34
N LEU A 63 0.76 5.39 -0.18
CA LEU A 63 0.89 3.93 -0.18
C LEU A 63 1.51 3.36 1.09
N TYR A 64 2.46 4.09 1.69
CA TYR A 64 3.23 3.63 2.85
C TYR A 64 2.97 4.49 4.08
N ARG A 65 1.72 4.97 4.21
CA ARG A 65 1.24 5.72 5.37
C ARG A 65 1.56 4.91 6.63
N ASP A 66 2.55 5.37 7.40
CA ASP A 66 2.88 4.87 8.75
C ASP A 66 1.69 5.11 9.69
#